data_AF-A0A1S9IAD7-F1
#
_entry.id   AF-A0A1S9IAD7-F1
#
_cell.length_a   1.000
_cell.length_b   1.000
_cell.length_c   1.000
_cell.angle_alpha   90.00
_cell.angle_beta   90.00
_cell.angle_gamma   90.00
#
_symmetry.space_group_name_H-M   'P 1'
#
loop_
_entity.id
_entity.type
_entity.pdbx_description
1 polymer ?
#
loop_
_entity_poly.entity_id
_entity_poly.type
_entity_poly.pdbx_seq_one_letter_code
_entity_poly.pdbx_strand_id
1 'polypeptide(L)' 'MKNFKTKIGKILATLALMITAYNVNAACIFLVHQPKMPKGSEKLRKF' A
#
# COMPACT_ATOMS: atom_id res chain seq x y z
N MET A 1 -11.53 16.75 25.66
CA MET A 1 -12.34 16.08 24.63
C MET A 1 -11.84 16.27 23.18
N LYS A 2 -11.42 17.48 22.74
CA LYS A 2 -10.90 17.71 21.37
C LYS A 2 -9.76 16.75 20.98
N ASN A 3 -8.80 16.53 21.88
CA ASN A 3 -7.60 15.71 21.64
C ASN A 3 -7.91 14.20 21.47
N PHE A 4 -8.99 13.73 22.08
CA PHE A 4 -9.40 12.32 21.97
C PHE A 4 -10.03 12.05 20.60
N LYS A 5 -10.90 12.96 20.12
CA LYS A 5 -11.49 12.89 18.78
C LYS A 5 -10.41 12.93 17.69
N THR A 6 -9.40 13.80 17.82
CA THR A 6 -8.27 13.84 16.88
C THR A 6 -7.38 12.60 16.96
N LYS A 7 -7.19 12.01 18.14
CA LYS A 7 -6.43 10.75 18.29
C LYS A 7 -7.14 9.58 17.61
N ILE A 8 -8.45 9.45 17.80
CA ILE A 8 -9.27 8.43 17.12
C ILE A 8 -9.28 8.68 15.60
N GLY A 9 -9.48 9.93 15.17
CA GLY A 9 -9.46 10.29 13.75
C GLY A 9 -8.14 9.93 13.07
N LYS A 10 -7.00 10.16 13.74
CA LYS A 10 -5.69 9.73 13.23
C LYS A 10 -5.59 8.21 13.09
N ILE A 11 -6.03 7.44 14.09
CA ILE A 11 -6.00 5.97 14.03
C ILE A 11 -6.87 5.46 12.88
N LEU A 12 -8.08 6.00 12.73
CA LEU A 12 -8.98 5.65 11.63
C LEU A 12 -8.38 5.99 10.26
N ALA A 13 -7.76 7.15 10.12
CA ALA A 13 -7.10 7.56 8.87
C ALA A 13 -5.94 6.62 8.50
N THR A 14 -5.08 6.27 9.47
CA THR A 14 -3.97 5.33 9.26
C THR A 14 -4.49 3.94 8.87
N LEU A 15 -5.55 3.47 9.55
CA LEU A 15 -6.17 2.17 9.24
C LEU A 15 -6.79 2.15 7.85
N ALA A 16 -7.52 3.21 7.46
CA ALA A 16 -8.10 3.32 6.12
C ALA A 16 -7.01 3.29 5.03
N LEU A 17 -5.89 3.95 5.26
CA LEU A 17 -4.75 3.96 4.33
C LEU A 17 -4.11 2.57 4.23
N MET A 18 -3.97 1.86 5.36
CA MET A 18 -3.46 0.49 5.40
C MET A 18 -4.37 -0.50 4.65
N ILE A 19 -5.69 -0.43 4.87
CA ILE A 19 -6.67 -1.27 4.17
C ILE A 19 -6.66 -0.98 2.67
N THR A 20 -6.58 0.30 2.28
CA THR A 20 -6.52 0.69 0.86
C THR A 20 -5.27 0.13 0.19
N ALA A 21 -4.09 0.29 0.82
CA ALA A 21 -2.84 -0.27 0.32
C ALA A 21 -2.92 -1.81 0.24
N TYR A 22 -3.50 -2.46 1.25
CA TYR A 22 -3.69 -3.90 1.23
C TYR A 22 -4.60 -4.34 0.09
N ASN A 23 -5.75 -3.70 -0.13
CA ASN A 23 -6.69 -4.09 -1.19
C ASN A 23 -6.12 -3.88 -2.60
N VAL A 24 -5.42 -2.77 -2.85
CA VAL A 24 -4.76 -2.53 -4.14
C VAL A 24 -3.68 -3.59 -4.42
N ASN A 25 -2.94 -4.00 -3.38
CA ASN A 25 -1.93 -5.05 -3.49
C ASN A 25 -2.54 -6.46 -3.52
N ALA A 26 -3.68 -6.71 -2.87
CA ALA A 26 -4.37 -8.00 -2.84
C ALA A 26 -5.05 -8.31 -4.19
N ALA A 27 -5.53 -7.29 -4.92
CA ALA A 27 -5.95 -7.45 -6.31
C ALA A 27 -4.83 -8.03 -7.19
N CYS A 28 -3.57 -7.82 -6.79
CA CYS A 28 -2.38 -8.39 -7.39
C CYS A 28 -1.59 -9.20 -6.35
N ILE A 29 -2.24 -10.05 -5.54
CA ILE A 29 -1.57 -10.75 -4.42
C ILE A 29 -0.34 -11.56 -4.87
N PHE A 30 -0.33 -11.99 -6.14
CA PHE A 30 0.81 -12.63 -6.79
C PHE A 30 2.03 -11.72 -6.92
N LEU A 31 1.87 -10.39 -6.97
CA LEU A 31 2.95 -9.38 -6.95
C LEU A 31 3.57 -9.19 -5.56
N VAL A 32 2.81 -9.41 -4.48
CA VAL A 32 3.28 -9.17 -3.09
C VAL A 32 4.43 -10.10 -2.70
N HIS A 33 4.39 -11.35 -3.18
CA HIS A 33 5.45 -12.34 -2.97
C HIS A 33 6.38 -12.49 -4.18
N GLN A 34 6.34 -11.56 -5.14
CA GLN A 34 7.28 -11.66 -6.25
C GLN A 34 8.71 -11.40 -5.76
N PRO A 35 9.68 -12.18 -6.26
CA PRO A 35 11.08 -11.84 -6.07
C PRO A 35 11.34 -10.46 -6.65
N LYS A 36 12.36 -9.77 -6.12
CA LYS A 36 12.79 -8.48 -6.64
C LYS A 36 13.00 -8.59 -8.17
N MET A 37 12.44 -7.63 -8.92
CA MET A 37 12.52 -7.66 -10.38
C MET A 37 13.97 -7.83 -10.85
N PRO A 38 14.23 -8.68 -11.87
CA PRO A 38 15.58 -8.90 -12.38
C PRO A 38 16.25 -7.59 -12.81
N LYS A 39 17.56 -7.45 -12.55
CA LYS A 39 18.35 -6.32 -13.07
C LYS A 39 18.22 -6.27 -14.60
N GLY A 40 17.88 -5.12 -15.17
CA GLY A 40 17.73 -4.95 -16.62
C GLY A 40 16.28 -4.99 -17.12
N SER A 41 15.32 -5.40 -16.27
CA SER A 41 13.88 -5.42 -16.61
C SER A 41 13.33 -4.03 -16.93
N GLU A 42 13.93 -2.97 -16.42
CA GLU A 42 13.58 -1.59 -16.72
C GLU A 42 13.70 -1.23 -18.22
N LYS A 43 14.54 -1.95 -18.96
CA LYS A 43 14.76 -1.75 -20.40
C LYS A 43 13.64 -2.31 -21.27
N LEU A 44 12.81 -3.20 -20.72
CA LEU A 44 11.67 -3.78 -21.40
C LEU A 44 10.45 -2.86 -21.39
N ARG A 45 10.46 -1.81 -20.54
CA ARG A 45 9.40 -0.82 -20.50
C ARG A 45 9.49 0.10 -21.73
N LYS A 46 8.50 0.00 -22.62
CA LYS A 46 8.29 0.97 -23.70
C LYS A 46 7.48 2.13 -23.12
N PHE A 47 8.10 3.30 -23.02
CA PHE A 47 7.39 4.56 -22.79
C PHE A 47 6.98 5.16 -24.13
#